data_AF-A0A822HAH8-F1
#
_entry.id   AF-A0A822HAH8-F1
#
_cell.length_a   1.000
_cell.length_b   1.000
_cell.length_c   1.000
_cell.angle_alpha   90.00
_cell.angle_beta   90.00
_cell.angle_gamma   90.00
#
_symmetry.space_group_name_H-M   'P 1'
#
loop_
_entity.id
_entity.type
_entity.pdbx_description
1 polymer ?
#
loop_
_entity_poly.entity_id
_entity_poly.type
_entity_poly.pdbx_seq_one_letter_code
_entity_poly.pdbx_strand_id
1 'polypeptide(L)'
;MTVIHLEYRRIPEDPLPAAIHDALTLYRALLRDGISSSRLAIMGDSAGGGLTLLTIQEFLAHQLPKPRAVITLSPWTDLSSSSESFTRNRLLDPILRGEDIPWMIEQVLGPNRAQIA
;
A
#
# COMPACT_ATOMS: atom_id res chain seq x y z
N MET A 1 13.18 17.81 -8.67
CA MET A 1 12.35 16.60 -8.50
C MET A 1 11.16 16.99 -7.63
N THR A 2 9.93 16.75 -8.09
CA THR A 2 8.71 17.10 -7.34
C THR A 2 8.23 15.87 -6.58
N VAL A 3 7.86 16.05 -5.32
CA VAL A 3 7.23 15.00 -4.50
C VAL A 3 5.78 15.41 -4.28
N ILE A 4 4.86 14.48 -4.53
CA ILE A 4 3.43 14.62 -4.22
C ILE A 4 3.15 13.65 -3.09
N HIS A 5 2.81 14.19 -1.91
CA HIS A 5 2.37 13.38 -0.78
C HIS A 5 0.86 13.15 -0.91
N LEU A 6 0.45 11.88 -0.90
CA LEU A 6 -0.96 11.50 -0.96
C LEU A 6 -1.48 11.32 0.47
N GLU A 7 -2.37 12.22 0.90
CA GLU A 7 -3.19 12.01 2.09
C GLU A 7 -4.38 11.11 1.71
N TYR A 8 -4.10 9.81 1.59
CA TYR A 8 -5.13 8.81 1.31
C TYR A 8 -6.01 8.57 2.54
N ARG A 9 -7.24 8.14 2.31
CA ARG A 9 -8.18 7.75 3.35
C ARG A 9 -7.64 6.62 4.22
N ARG A 10 -7.84 6.74 5.54
CA ARG A 10 -7.15 5.92 6.55
C ARG A 10 -8.12 5.03 7.30
N ILE A 11 -7.58 3.95 7.83
CA ILE A 11 -8.25 3.11 8.81
C ILE A 11 -8.32 3.84 10.16
N PRO A 12 -9.34 3.59 10.99
CA PRO A 12 -10.44 2.63 10.79
C PRO A 12 -11.60 3.14 9.91
N GLU A 13 -11.66 4.42 9.59
CA GLU A 13 -12.80 5.06 8.91
C GLU A 13 -13.00 4.51 7.49
N ASP A 14 -11.89 4.25 6.79
CA ASP A 14 -11.87 3.80 5.41
C ASP A 14 -10.91 2.60 5.23
N PRO A 15 -11.37 1.37 5.47
CA PRO A 15 -10.62 0.14 5.18
C PRO A 15 -10.27 -0.03 3.70
N LEU A 16 -9.45 -1.03 3.39
CA LEU A 16 -9.24 -1.40 1.99
C LEU A 16 -10.57 -1.72 1.29
N PRO A 17 -10.75 -1.33 0.02
CA PRO A 17 -9.73 -0.80 -0.90
C PRO A 17 -9.62 0.74 -0.99
N ALA A 18 -10.12 1.51 -0.01
CA ALA A 18 -10.22 2.98 -0.12
C ALA A 18 -8.89 3.67 -0.50
N ALA A 19 -7.80 3.35 0.20
CA ALA A 19 -6.49 3.91 -0.07
C ALA A 19 -5.94 3.55 -1.47
N ILE A 20 -6.27 2.36 -1.99
CA ILE A 20 -5.90 1.93 -3.36
C ILE A 20 -6.62 2.83 -4.37
N HIS A 21 -7.92 3.06 -4.17
CA HIS A 21 -8.71 3.94 -5.05
C HIS A 21 -8.18 5.38 -5.06
N ASP A 22 -7.73 5.90 -3.92
CA ASP A 22 -7.15 7.24 -3.83
C ASP A 22 -5.83 7.33 -4.62
N ALA A 23 -4.95 6.32 -4.48
CA ALA A 23 -3.70 6.25 -5.24
C ALA A 23 -3.93 6.16 -6.75
N LEU A 24 -4.88 5.31 -7.18
CA LEU A 24 -5.28 5.20 -8.58
C LEU A 24 -5.86 6.52 -9.12
N THR A 25 -6.68 7.21 -8.32
CA THR A 25 -7.33 8.46 -8.70
C THR A 25 -6.29 9.56 -8.94
N LEU A 26 -5.34 9.72 -8.00
CA LEU A 26 -4.25 10.68 -8.16
C LEU A 26 -3.39 10.35 -9.38
N TYR A 27 -2.98 9.09 -9.53
CA TYR A 27 -2.12 8.69 -10.65
C TYR A 27 -2.80 8.96 -12.00
N ARG A 28 -4.08 8.61 -12.14
CA ARG A 28 -4.87 8.92 -13.34
C ARG A 28 -5.01 10.42 -13.58
N ALA A 29 -5.16 11.22 -12.53
CA ALA A 29 -5.21 12.67 -12.66
C ALA A 29 -3.89 13.23 -13.25
N LEU A 30 -2.74 12.77 -12.74
CA LEU A 30 -1.43 13.18 -13.27
C LEU A 30 -1.24 12.81 -14.75
N LEU A 31 -1.72 11.62 -15.16
CA LEU A 31 -1.70 11.23 -16.57
C LEU A 31 -2.60 12.13 -17.43
N ARG A 32 -3.81 12.47 -16.95
CA ARG A 32 -4.74 13.39 -17.64
C ARG A 32 -4.16 14.78 -17.80
N ASP A 33 -3.38 15.25 -16.82
CA ASP A 33 -2.67 16.53 -16.87
C ASP A 33 -1.43 16.50 -17.78
N GLY A 34 -1.22 15.41 -18.52
CA GLY A 34 -0.18 15.28 -19.53
C GLY A 34 1.18 14.81 -19.00
N ILE A 35 1.27 14.38 -17.74
CA ILE A 35 2.51 13.83 -17.19
C ILE A 35 2.64 12.38 -17.69
N SER A 36 3.64 12.11 -18.54
CA SER A 36 3.93 10.76 -19.01
C SER A 36 4.21 9.81 -17.83
N SER A 37 3.69 8.59 -17.89
CA SER A 37 3.97 7.54 -16.89
C SER A 37 5.46 7.23 -16.75
N SER A 38 6.23 7.42 -17.83
CA SER A 38 7.70 7.31 -17.84
C SER A 38 8.42 8.36 -16.98
N ARG A 39 7.71 9.39 -16.52
CA ARG A 39 8.23 10.42 -15.59
C ARG A 39 7.69 10.26 -14.17
N LEU A 40 6.85 9.26 -13.93
CA LEU A 40 6.26 9.00 -12.62
C LEU A 40 6.99 7.83 -11.94
N ALA A 41 7.17 7.94 -10.64
CA ALA A 41 7.55 6.85 -9.77
C ALA A 41 6.54 6.79 -8.61
N ILE A 42 6.24 5.60 -8.12
CA ILE A 42 5.44 5.42 -6.90
C ILE A 42 6.36 4.87 -5.82
N MET A 43 6.26 5.46 -4.63
CA MET A 43 7.09 5.10 -3.49
C MET A 43 6.24 5.03 -2.22
N GLY A 44 6.55 4.09 -1.34
CA GLY A 44 5.99 4.04 0.00
C GLY A 44 6.78 3.14 0.95
N ASP A 45 6.62 3.38 2.25
CA ASP A 45 7.22 2.61 3.33
C ASP A 45 6.16 1.85 4.13
N SER A 46 6.52 0.72 4.76
CA SER A 46 5.62 -0.03 5.64
C SER A 46 4.26 -0.32 4.99
N ALA A 47 3.15 0.11 5.59
CA ALA A 47 1.81 0.04 5.01
C ALA A 47 1.69 0.76 3.65
N GLY A 48 2.37 1.91 3.47
CA GLY A 48 2.46 2.62 2.20
C GLY A 48 3.25 1.85 1.13
N GLY A 49 4.22 1.03 1.54
CA GLY A 49 4.91 0.09 0.66
C GLY A 49 3.99 -1.03 0.18
N GLY A 50 3.15 -1.57 1.08
CA GLY A 50 2.07 -2.50 0.73
C GLY A 50 1.06 -1.88 -0.22
N LEU A 51 0.58 -0.67 0.08
CA LEU A 51 -0.32 0.11 -0.77
C LEU A 51 0.28 0.37 -2.16
N THR A 52 1.58 0.68 -2.22
CA THR A 52 2.30 0.85 -3.48
C THR A 52 2.20 -0.42 -4.33
N LEU A 53 2.47 -1.59 -3.75
CA LEU A 53 2.40 -2.86 -4.48
C LEU A 53 0.96 -3.23 -4.89
N LEU A 54 -0.03 -3.00 -4.02
CA LEU A 54 -1.45 -3.20 -4.35
C LEU A 54 -1.88 -2.29 -5.51
N THR A 55 -1.45 -1.03 -5.52
CA THR A 55 -1.70 -0.09 -6.62
C THR A 55 -1.07 -0.58 -7.94
N ILE A 56 0.12 -1.18 -7.89
CA ILE A 56 0.75 -1.77 -9.08
C ILE A 56 -0.01 -3.02 -9.55
N GLN A 57 -0.55 -3.84 -8.64
CA GLN A 57 -1.41 -4.96 -9.04
C GLN A 57 -2.63 -4.49 -9.83
N GLU A 58 -3.28 -3.41 -9.40
CA GLU A 58 -4.37 -2.77 -10.15
C GLU A 58 -3.94 -2.26 -11.53
N PHE A 59 -2.72 -1.71 -11.64
CA PHE A 59 -2.18 -1.32 -12.95
C PHE A 59 -2.00 -2.51 -13.89
N LEU A 60 -1.58 -3.66 -13.35
CA LEU A 60 -1.41 -4.88 -14.13
C LEU A 60 -2.78 -5.47 -14.53
N ALA A 61 -3.70 -5.58 -13.59
CA ALA A 61 -5.05 -6.13 -13.80
C ALA A 61 -5.84 -5.33 -14.85
N HIS A 62 -5.69 -4.01 -14.86
CA HIS A 62 -6.42 -3.11 -15.75
C HIS A 62 -5.57 -2.56 -16.91
N GLN A 63 -4.38 -3.10 -17.14
CA GLN A 63 -3.47 -2.71 -18.23
C GLN A 63 -3.19 -1.20 -18.30
N LEU A 64 -3.07 -0.54 -17.14
CA LEU A 64 -2.82 0.89 -17.05
C LEU A 64 -1.36 1.24 -17.38
N PRO A 65 -1.06 2.47 -17.85
CA PRO A 65 0.30 2.92 -18.05
C PRO A 65 1.11 2.85 -16.76
N LYS A 66 2.14 1.99 -16.73
CA LYS A 66 2.96 1.75 -15.55
C LYS A 66 3.93 2.92 -15.27
N PRO A 67 4.22 3.23 -13.99
CA PRO A 67 5.23 4.20 -13.64
C PRO A 67 6.62 3.70 -14.06
N ARG A 68 7.57 4.62 -14.20
CA ARG A 68 8.97 4.28 -14.51
C ARG A 68 9.65 3.49 -13.40
N ALA A 69 9.25 3.71 -12.15
CA ALA A 69 9.84 3.04 -11.00
C ALA A 69 8.81 2.81 -9.90
N VAL A 70 9.07 1.76 -9.12
CA VAL A 70 8.33 1.39 -7.92
C VAL A 70 9.36 1.22 -6.83
N ILE A 71 9.20 1.91 -5.71
CA ILE A 71 10.16 1.91 -4.60
C ILE A 71 9.41 1.56 -3.33
N THR A 72 9.85 0.52 -2.64
CA THR A 72 9.26 0.11 -1.37
C THR A 72 10.32 0.05 -0.28
N LEU A 73 9.97 0.56 0.90
CA LEU A 73 10.83 0.52 2.08
C LEU A 73 10.15 -0.32 3.15
N SER A 74 10.71 -1.48 3.49
CA SER A 74 10.12 -2.43 4.45
C SER A 74 8.61 -2.65 4.23
N PRO A 75 8.16 -3.00 3.01
CA PRO A 75 6.74 -3.04 2.70
C PRO A 75 6.01 -4.10 3.53
N TRP A 76 4.83 -3.75 4.02
CA TRP A 76 3.93 -4.73 4.62
C TRP A 76 3.16 -5.47 3.50
N THR A 77 3.60 -6.67 3.16
CA THR A 77 3.12 -7.43 1.99
C THR A 77 2.23 -8.61 2.33
N ASP A 78 2.11 -8.96 3.61
CA ASP A 78 1.42 -10.17 4.06
C ASP A 78 0.48 -9.86 5.24
N LEU A 79 -0.83 -9.86 4.97
CA LEU A 79 -1.89 -9.68 5.97
C LEU A 79 -2.28 -10.99 6.67
N SER A 80 -1.64 -12.12 6.35
CA SER A 80 -1.78 -13.36 7.14
C SER A 80 -0.88 -13.35 8.37
N SER A 81 0.12 -12.47 8.42
CA SER A 81 1.15 -12.42 9.47
C SER A 81 1.85 -13.77 9.73
N SER A 82 1.97 -14.60 8.69
CA SER A 82 2.43 -15.98 8.83
C SER A 82 3.96 -16.14 8.76
N SER A 83 4.68 -15.09 8.35
CA SER A 83 6.14 -15.11 8.26
C SER A 83 6.80 -15.39 9.62
N GLU A 84 7.77 -16.31 9.63
CA GLU A 84 8.61 -16.60 10.81
C GLU A 84 9.34 -15.36 11.37
N SER A 85 9.54 -14.34 10.52
CA SER A 85 10.19 -13.09 10.93
C SER A 85 9.42 -12.36 12.05
N PHE A 86 8.09 -12.47 12.11
CA PHE A 86 7.28 -11.88 13.19
C PHE A 86 7.58 -12.49 14.56
N THR A 87 7.91 -13.79 14.61
CA THR A 87 8.31 -14.46 15.85
C THR A 87 9.80 -14.22 16.15
N ARG A 88 10.67 -14.42 15.15
CA ARG A 88 12.13 -14.34 15.32
C ARG A 88 12.58 -12.94 15.73
N ASN A 89 11.98 -11.90 15.14
CA ASN A 89 12.38 -10.51 15.38
C ASN A 89 11.53 -9.83 16.46
N ARG A 90 10.60 -10.54 17.11
CA ARG A 90 9.64 -9.96 18.07
C ARG A 90 10.29 -9.09 19.16
N LEU A 91 11.46 -9.48 19.65
CA LEU A 91 12.19 -8.76 20.70
C LEU A 91 13.25 -7.78 20.14
N LEU A 92 13.46 -7.79 18.82
CA LEU A 92 14.45 -6.97 18.12
C LEU A 92 13.80 -5.79 17.38
N ASP A 93 12.52 -5.89 17.03
CA ASP A 93 11.78 -4.82 16.34
C ASP A 93 11.33 -3.75 17.35
N PRO A 94 11.87 -2.52 17.29
CA PRO A 94 11.51 -1.48 18.24
C PRO A 94 10.21 -0.76 17.88
N ILE A 95 9.64 -1.03 16.69
CA ILE A 95 8.47 -0.33 16.15
C ILE A 95 7.25 -1.27 16.15
N LEU A 96 7.37 -2.42 15.50
CA LEU A 96 6.27 -3.37 15.33
C LEU A 96 6.29 -4.40 16.46
N ARG A 97 5.36 -4.23 17.40
CA ARG A 97 5.11 -5.27 18.40
C ARG A 97 4.18 -6.30 17.79
N GLY A 98 4.57 -7.57 17.85
CA GLY A 98 3.76 -8.67 17.30
C GLY A 98 2.32 -8.75 17.86
N GLU A 99 2.08 -8.16 19.04
CA GLU A 99 0.76 -8.07 19.68
C GLU A 99 -0.21 -7.10 19.00
N ASP A 100 0.28 -6.07 18.30
CA ASP A 100 -0.55 -5.07 17.63
C ASP A 100 -1.00 -5.53 16.23
N ILE A 101 -0.29 -6.50 15.65
CA ILE A 101 -0.48 -6.94 14.26
C ILE A 101 -1.89 -7.47 13.98
N PRO A 102 -2.50 -8.34 14.82
CA PRO A 102 -3.86 -8.83 14.56
C PRO A 102 -4.89 -7.70 14.48
N TRP A 103 -4.78 -6.71 15.38
CA TRP A 103 -5.65 -5.54 15.38
C TRP A 103 -5.43 -4.69 14.13
N MET A 104 -4.18 -4.43 13.75
CA MET A 104 -3.86 -3.68 12.52
C MET A 104 -4.45 -4.37 11.27
N ILE A 105 -4.34 -5.69 11.17
CA ILE A 105 -4.91 -6.48 10.07
C ILE A 105 -6.43 -6.31 10.03
N GLU A 106 -7.09 -6.39 11.17
CA GLU A 106 -8.54 -6.20 11.28
C GLU A 106 -8.97 -4.83 10.77
N GLN A 107 -8.24 -3.76 11.15
CA GLN A 107 -8.54 -2.41 10.68
C GLN A 107 -8.30 -2.25 9.16
N VAL A 108 -7.24 -2.85 8.62
CA VAL A 108 -6.92 -2.83 7.18
C VAL A 108 -7.99 -3.55 6.35
N LEU A 109 -8.42 -4.73 6.78
CA LEU A 109 -9.40 -5.53 6.06
C LEU A 109 -10.84 -5.05 6.28
N GLY A 110 -11.11 -4.45 7.44
CA GLY A 110 -12.44 -4.02 7.85
C GLY A 110 -13.50 -5.12 7.72
N PRO A 111 -14.78 -4.78 7.49
CA PRO A 111 -15.85 -5.76 7.30
C PRO A 111 -15.71 -6.57 5.99
N ASN A 112 -14.80 -6.19 5.09
CA ASN A 112 -14.67 -6.77 3.74
C ASN A 112 -13.62 -7.90 3.65
N ARG A 113 -13.29 -8.55 4.77
CA ARG A 113 -12.26 -9.60 4.89
C ARG A 113 -12.34 -10.70 3.82
N ALA A 114 -13.53 -11.02 3.31
CA ALA A 114 -13.76 -12.06 2.30
C ALA A 114 -13.46 -11.64 0.85
N GLN A 115 -13.30 -10.34 0.55
CA GLN A 115 -13.06 -9.84 -0.81
C GLN A 115 -11.58 -9.64 -1.14
N ILE A 116 -10.70 -9.74 -0.13
CA ILE A 116 -9.27 -9.39 -0.21
C ILE A 116 -8.38 -10.63 0.03
N ALA A 117 -8.97 -11.77 0.42
CA ALA A 117 -8.29 -13.04 0.67
C ALA A 117 -8.24 -13.93 -0.58
#